data_AF-B7Z506-F1
#
_entry.id   AF-B7Z506-F1
#
_cell.length_a   1.000
_cell.length_b   1.000
_cell.length_c   1.000
_cell.angle_alpha   90.00
_cell.angle_beta   90.00
_cell.angle_gamma   90.00
#
_symmetry.space_group_name_H-M   'P 1'
#
loop_
_entity.id
_entity.type
_entity.pdbx_description
1 polymer ?
#
loop_
_entity_poly.entity_id
_entity_poly.type
_entity_poly.pdbx_seq_one_letter_code
_entity_poly.pdbx_strand_id
1 'polypeptide(L)'
;MDLSYSMKDDLERVRQLGHALLVRLQEVTHSVRIGFGSFVDKTVLPFVSTVPSKLRHPCPTRLERCQSPFSFHHVLSLTGDAQAFEREVGRQSVSGNLDSPEGGFDAILQAALCQEQIGWRNVSRLLVFTSDDTFHTAGDGKLGGIFMPSDGHCHLDSNGLYSRSTEFDYPSVGQVAQALSAANIQPIFAVTSAALPVYQELSKLIPKSAVGELSEDSSNVVQLIMDAYNSLSSTVTLEHSSLPPGVHISYESQCEGPEKREGKAEDRGQCNHVRINQTVTFWVSLQATHCLPEPHLLRLRALGFSEELIVELHTLCDCNCSDTQPQAPHCSDGQGHLQCGVCSCAPGRLGRLCECSVAELSSPDLESGCRAPNGTGPLCSGKGHCQCGRCSCSGQSSGHLCECDDASCERHEGILCGGFGRCQCGVCHCHANRTGRACECSGDMDSCISPEGGLCSGHGRCKCNRCQCLDGYYGALCDQCPGCKTPCERHRDCAECGAFRTGPLALAPILDDGWCKERTLDNQLFFFLVEDDARGTVVLRVRPQEKGADHTQAIVLGCVGGIVAVGLGLVLAYRLSVEIYDRREYSRFEKEQQQLNWKQDSNPLYKSAITTTINPRFQEADSPTL
;
A
#
# COMPACT_ATOMS: atom_id res chain seq x y z
N MET A 1 15.54 -14.29 -8.66
CA MET A 1 16.47 -13.19 -8.87
C MET A 1 15.95 -12.33 -9.99
N ASP A 2 15.84 -11.05 -9.73
CA ASP A 2 15.61 -10.02 -10.74
C ASP A 2 16.74 -10.04 -11.80
N LEU A 3 16.36 -10.09 -13.08
CA LEU A 3 17.27 -10.02 -14.23
C LEU A 3 16.97 -8.82 -15.12
N SER A 4 16.36 -7.76 -14.60
CA SER A 4 16.29 -6.48 -15.29
C SER A 4 17.68 -5.93 -15.58
N TYR A 5 17.75 -4.86 -16.37
CA TYR A 5 19.03 -4.35 -16.83
C TYR A 5 19.87 -3.76 -15.70
N SER A 6 19.24 -3.26 -14.63
CA SER A 6 19.93 -2.69 -13.48
C SER A 6 20.71 -3.74 -12.68
N MET A 7 20.20 -4.96 -12.56
CA MET A 7 20.80 -6.09 -11.82
C MET A 7 22.01 -6.77 -12.52
N LYS A 8 22.70 -6.07 -13.43
CA LYS A 8 23.73 -6.65 -14.30
C LYS A 8 24.99 -7.04 -13.54
N ASP A 9 25.49 -6.14 -12.70
CA ASP A 9 26.64 -6.36 -11.85
C ASP A 9 26.35 -7.38 -10.74
N ASP A 10 25.13 -7.38 -10.19
CA ASP A 10 24.67 -8.41 -9.25
C ASP A 10 24.74 -9.81 -9.86
N LEU A 11 24.30 -9.98 -11.11
CA LEU A 11 24.35 -11.27 -11.80
C LEU A 11 25.78 -11.81 -11.92
N GLU A 12 26.76 -10.94 -12.18
CA GLU A 12 28.17 -11.35 -12.24
C GLU A 12 28.68 -11.86 -10.88
N ARG A 13 28.21 -11.24 -9.79
CA ARG A 13 28.57 -11.65 -8.42
C ARG A 13 27.86 -12.94 -8.00
N VAL A 14 26.56 -13.06 -8.24
CA VAL A 14 25.75 -14.22 -7.84
C VAL A 14 26.26 -15.51 -8.49
N ARG A 15 26.78 -15.43 -9.73
CA ARG A 15 27.47 -16.55 -10.40
C ARG A 15 28.61 -17.13 -9.55
N GLN A 16 29.40 -16.27 -8.90
CA GLN A 16 30.54 -16.69 -8.08
C GLN A 16 30.11 -17.14 -6.67
N LEU A 17 28.95 -16.66 -6.19
CA LEU A 17 28.49 -16.86 -4.81
C LEU A 17 27.73 -18.17 -4.57
N GLY A 18 27.20 -18.82 -5.61
CA GLY A 18 26.42 -20.05 -5.48
C GLY A 18 27.14 -21.17 -4.70
N HIS A 19 28.42 -21.38 -5.00
CA HIS A 19 29.24 -22.36 -4.26
C HIS A 19 29.48 -21.94 -2.80
N ALA A 20 29.84 -20.67 -2.58
CA ALA A 20 30.11 -20.15 -1.24
C ALA A 20 28.87 -20.22 -0.34
N LEU A 21 27.69 -19.91 -0.88
CA LEU A 21 26.42 -20.01 -0.17
C LEU A 21 26.11 -21.44 0.25
N LEU A 22 26.25 -22.40 -0.67
CA LEU A 22 25.97 -23.80 -0.39
C LEU A 22 26.92 -24.37 0.66
N VAL A 23 28.22 -24.03 0.59
CA VAL A 23 29.21 -24.40 1.62
C VAL A 23 28.85 -23.83 2.98
N ARG A 24 28.48 -22.54 3.05
CA ARG A 24 28.07 -21.90 4.32
C ARG A 24 26.81 -22.50 4.91
N LEU A 25 25.81 -22.83 4.10
CA LEU A 25 24.60 -23.48 4.57
C LEU A 25 24.87 -24.92 5.04
N GLN A 26 25.82 -25.62 4.42
CA GLN A 26 26.25 -26.96 4.85
C GLN A 26 26.95 -26.95 6.22
N GLU A 27 27.55 -25.84 6.65
CA GLU A 27 28.11 -25.70 8.00
C GLU A 27 27.00 -25.72 9.07
N VAL A 28 25.79 -25.29 8.73
CA VAL A 28 24.65 -25.17 9.66
C VAL A 28 23.69 -26.34 9.58
N THR A 29 23.51 -26.94 8.40
CA THR A 29 22.61 -28.10 8.21
C THR A 29 23.22 -29.15 7.27
N HIS A 30 23.09 -30.42 7.66
CA HIS A 30 23.65 -31.54 6.92
C HIS A 30 22.97 -31.84 5.56
N SER A 31 21.79 -31.24 5.28
CA SER A 31 21.02 -31.53 4.07
C SER A 31 20.44 -30.25 3.47
N VAL A 32 21.22 -29.62 2.59
CA VAL A 32 20.85 -28.41 1.84
C VAL A 32 20.54 -28.76 0.39
N ARG A 33 19.55 -28.07 -0.19
CA ARG A 33 19.34 -28.02 -1.64
C ARG A 33 19.20 -26.57 -2.07
N ILE A 34 19.74 -26.24 -3.23
CA ILE A 34 19.67 -24.92 -3.84
C ILE A 34 19.03 -25.03 -5.23
N GLY A 35 18.28 -24.01 -5.61
CA GLY A 35 17.61 -23.89 -6.90
C GLY A 35 17.68 -22.44 -7.35
N PHE A 36 17.32 -22.18 -8.61
CA PHE A 36 17.38 -20.84 -9.18
C PHE A 36 16.18 -20.58 -10.09
N GLY A 37 15.62 -19.38 -9.95
CA GLY A 37 14.62 -18.84 -10.86
C GLY A 37 14.86 -17.35 -11.05
N SER A 38 14.47 -16.85 -12.22
CA SER A 38 14.62 -15.45 -12.62
C SER A 38 13.29 -14.81 -12.95
N PHE A 39 13.22 -13.48 -12.85
CA PHE A 39 12.05 -12.71 -13.26
C PHE A 39 12.47 -11.36 -13.84
N VAL A 40 11.56 -10.74 -14.59
CA VAL A 40 11.67 -9.36 -15.08
C VAL A 40 10.28 -8.74 -14.98
N ASP A 41 9.46 -8.90 -16.02
CA ASP A 41 8.08 -8.41 -16.00
C ASP A 41 7.18 -9.00 -17.09
N LYS A 42 5.87 -8.74 -17.00
CA LYS A 42 4.87 -9.15 -17.99
C LYS A 42 5.22 -8.57 -19.36
N THR A 43 5.18 -9.42 -20.37
CA THR A 43 5.61 -9.06 -21.72
C THR A 43 4.55 -8.30 -22.53
N VAL A 44 3.94 -7.28 -21.94
CA VAL A 44 2.94 -6.39 -22.55
C VAL A 44 3.30 -4.93 -22.28
N LEU A 45 2.83 -4.01 -23.13
CA LEU A 45 2.89 -2.57 -22.80
C LEU A 45 1.93 -2.29 -21.64
N PRO A 46 2.24 -1.36 -20.72
CA PRO A 46 3.41 -0.47 -20.70
C PRO A 46 4.68 -1.06 -20.05
N PHE A 47 4.61 -2.23 -19.43
CA PHE A 47 5.70 -2.80 -18.62
C PHE A 47 6.96 -3.13 -19.45
N VAL A 48 6.77 -3.64 -20.67
CA VAL A 48 7.86 -3.84 -21.62
C VAL A 48 7.54 -3.26 -22.99
N SER A 49 8.58 -2.90 -23.73
CA SER A 49 8.43 -2.46 -25.11
C SER A 49 8.01 -3.61 -26.02
N THR A 50 6.83 -3.52 -26.64
CA THR A 50 6.34 -4.51 -27.62
C THR A 50 6.87 -4.29 -29.04
N VAL A 51 7.78 -3.33 -29.24
CA VAL A 51 8.44 -3.14 -30.53
C VAL A 51 9.29 -4.37 -30.86
N PRO A 52 9.15 -5.02 -32.03
CA PRO A 52 9.80 -6.30 -32.32
C PRO A 52 11.33 -6.32 -32.14
N SER A 53 12.00 -5.20 -32.40
CA SER A 53 13.45 -5.08 -32.17
C SER A 53 13.82 -5.03 -30.69
N LYS A 54 12.97 -4.43 -29.84
CA LYS A 54 13.15 -4.34 -28.39
C LYS A 54 12.70 -5.61 -27.67
N LEU A 55 11.68 -6.32 -28.15
CA LEU A 55 11.34 -7.66 -27.62
C LEU A 55 12.46 -8.68 -27.84
N ARG A 56 13.21 -8.58 -28.95
CA ARG A 56 14.38 -9.44 -29.18
C ARG A 56 15.61 -9.01 -28.40
N HIS A 57 15.74 -7.72 -28.09
CA HIS A 57 16.90 -7.15 -27.41
C HIS A 57 16.47 -5.90 -26.61
N PRO A 58 15.99 -6.07 -25.37
CA PRO A 58 15.43 -4.97 -24.58
C PRO A 58 16.51 -3.99 -24.08
N CYS A 59 17.72 -4.50 -23.81
CA CYS A 59 18.82 -3.73 -23.24
C CYS A 59 19.17 -2.47 -24.06
N PRO A 60 19.70 -1.40 -23.41
CA PRO A 60 20.03 -0.15 -24.07
C PRO A 60 21.09 -0.29 -25.17
N THR A 61 22.10 -1.13 -24.93
CA THR A 61 23.26 -1.34 -25.81
C THR A 61 23.13 -2.66 -26.58
N ARG A 62 23.35 -2.61 -27.91
CA ARG A 62 23.30 -3.79 -28.79
C ARG A 62 24.51 -4.72 -28.66
N LEU A 63 25.59 -4.24 -28.06
CA LEU A 63 26.83 -5.00 -27.88
C LEU A 63 26.75 -5.99 -26.71
N GLU A 64 25.77 -5.82 -25.84
CA GLU A 64 25.63 -6.62 -24.63
C GLU A 64 24.80 -7.86 -24.87
N ARG A 65 25.16 -8.95 -24.19
CA ARG A 65 24.38 -10.19 -24.22
C ARG A 65 23.12 -9.98 -23.39
N CYS A 66 22.00 -9.81 -24.08
CA CYS A 66 20.70 -9.52 -23.50
C CYS A 66 19.69 -10.57 -23.92
N GLN A 67 18.88 -11.07 -22.99
CA GLN A 67 17.77 -11.96 -23.32
C GLN A 67 16.47 -11.19 -23.53
N SER A 68 15.50 -11.82 -24.20
CA SER A 68 14.15 -11.28 -24.33
C SER A 68 13.49 -11.10 -22.95
N PRO A 69 12.53 -10.18 -22.81
CA PRO A 69 11.78 -10.03 -21.57
C PRO A 69 10.86 -11.23 -21.32
N PHE A 70 10.62 -11.53 -20.05
CA PHE A 70 9.73 -12.59 -19.56
C PHE A 70 9.27 -12.24 -18.14
N SER A 71 8.12 -12.76 -17.72
CA SER A 71 7.62 -12.52 -16.34
C SER A 71 8.41 -13.36 -15.34
N PHE A 72 8.32 -14.69 -15.41
CA PHE A 72 9.07 -15.59 -14.53
C PHE A 72 9.59 -16.81 -15.29
N HIS A 73 10.82 -17.20 -14.99
CA HIS A 73 11.47 -18.40 -15.52
C HIS A 73 12.10 -19.21 -14.39
N HIS A 74 11.60 -20.43 -14.19
CA HIS A 74 12.24 -21.44 -13.35
C HIS A 74 13.38 -22.11 -14.13
N VAL A 75 14.62 -21.92 -13.66
CA VAL A 75 15.83 -22.33 -14.38
C VAL A 75 16.38 -23.65 -13.83
N LEU A 76 16.46 -23.78 -12.50
CA LEU A 76 17.08 -24.92 -11.84
C LEU A 76 16.26 -25.37 -10.64
N SER A 77 15.73 -26.59 -10.70
CA SER A 77 15.07 -27.25 -9.57
C SER A 77 16.03 -27.50 -8.41
N LEU A 78 15.50 -27.53 -7.19
CA LEU A 78 16.25 -27.71 -5.95
C LEU A 78 17.12 -28.98 -5.99
N THR A 79 18.44 -28.78 -6.02
CA THR A 79 19.47 -29.82 -6.12
C THR A 79 20.56 -29.67 -5.06
N GLY A 80 21.27 -30.75 -4.74
CA GLY A 80 22.47 -30.71 -3.88
C GLY A 80 23.76 -30.42 -4.67
N ASP A 81 23.67 -30.30 -5.99
CA ASP A 81 24.82 -30.07 -6.88
C ASP A 81 25.10 -28.57 -7.05
N ALA A 82 26.14 -28.08 -6.36
CA ALA A 82 26.59 -26.70 -6.45
C ALA A 82 27.13 -26.33 -7.85
N GLN A 83 27.74 -27.28 -8.57
CA GLN A 83 28.27 -27.02 -9.91
C GLN A 83 27.15 -26.86 -10.93
N ALA A 84 26.04 -27.59 -10.76
CA ALA A 84 24.85 -27.37 -11.58
C ALA A 84 24.31 -25.95 -11.38
N PHE A 85 24.25 -25.45 -10.13
CA PHE A 85 23.84 -24.07 -9.85
C PHE A 85 24.75 -23.05 -10.53
N GLU A 86 26.07 -23.15 -10.32
CA GLU A 86 27.05 -22.23 -10.93
C GLU A 86 26.95 -22.23 -12.46
N ARG A 87 26.80 -23.42 -13.07
CA ARG A 87 26.65 -23.56 -14.52
C ARG A 87 25.36 -22.92 -15.03
N GLU A 88 24.21 -23.21 -14.42
CA GLU A 88 22.92 -22.70 -14.92
C GLU A 88 22.76 -21.19 -14.69
N VAL A 89 23.23 -20.66 -13.55
CA VAL A 89 23.27 -19.22 -13.27
C VAL A 89 24.30 -18.51 -14.17
N GLY A 90 25.44 -19.16 -14.43
CA GLY A 90 26.46 -18.69 -15.36
C GLY A 90 25.95 -18.52 -16.80
N ARG A 91 24.91 -19.26 -17.19
CA ARG A 91 24.29 -19.17 -18.52
C ARG A 91 23.23 -18.08 -18.65
N GLN A 92 22.74 -17.54 -17.53
CA GLN A 92 21.75 -16.46 -17.54
C GLN A 92 22.36 -15.16 -18.04
N SER A 93 21.53 -14.28 -18.59
CA SER A 93 21.93 -12.92 -18.99
C SER A 93 20.87 -11.93 -18.52
N VAL A 94 21.22 -10.66 -18.38
CA VAL A 94 20.21 -9.64 -18.10
C VAL A 94 19.22 -9.48 -19.26
N SER A 95 18.06 -8.93 -18.94
CA SER A 95 16.98 -8.56 -19.82
C SER A 95 16.69 -7.07 -19.65
N GLY A 96 15.46 -6.63 -19.92
CA GLY A 96 15.03 -5.27 -19.60
C GLY A 96 13.54 -5.07 -19.74
N ASN A 97 13.02 -4.23 -18.86
CA ASN A 97 11.68 -3.66 -18.81
C ASN A 97 11.72 -2.17 -19.22
N LEU A 98 10.56 -1.52 -19.20
CA LEU A 98 10.39 -0.12 -19.60
C LEU A 98 10.12 0.80 -18.41
N ASP A 99 9.34 0.34 -17.44
CA ASP A 99 9.06 1.00 -16.17
C ASP A 99 9.95 0.48 -15.03
N SER A 100 9.81 1.08 -13.85
CA SER A 100 10.65 0.81 -12.68
C SER A 100 10.16 -0.39 -11.86
N PRO A 101 8.88 -0.50 -11.45
CA PRO A 101 8.43 -1.65 -10.67
C PRO A 101 8.48 -2.92 -11.52
N GLU A 102 8.69 -4.06 -10.86
CA GLU A 102 8.88 -5.33 -11.56
C GLU A 102 7.85 -6.41 -11.23
N GLY A 103 7.83 -7.47 -12.04
CA GLY A 103 6.93 -8.60 -11.92
C GLY A 103 7.31 -9.63 -10.83
N GLY A 104 8.04 -9.21 -9.80
CA GLY A 104 8.55 -10.11 -8.75
C GLY A 104 7.48 -10.93 -8.02
N PHE A 105 6.26 -10.40 -7.90
CA PHE A 105 5.15 -11.08 -7.24
C PHE A 105 4.59 -12.27 -8.04
N ASP A 106 4.63 -12.21 -9.39
CA ASP A 106 4.32 -13.38 -10.23
C ASP A 106 5.31 -14.52 -9.92
N ALA A 107 6.60 -14.18 -9.81
CA ALA A 107 7.68 -15.12 -9.55
C ALA A 107 7.55 -15.79 -8.17
N ILE A 108 7.30 -14.99 -7.12
CA ILE A 108 7.10 -15.51 -5.76
C ILE A 108 5.89 -16.46 -5.73
N LEU A 109 4.78 -16.06 -6.35
CA LEU A 109 3.57 -16.88 -6.37
C LEU A 109 3.81 -18.21 -7.09
N GLN A 110 4.37 -18.17 -8.30
CA GLN A 110 4.64 -19.40 -9.06
C GLN A 110 5.65 -20.31 -8.34
N ALA A 111 6.69 -19.74 -7.72
CA ALA A 111 7.64 -20.51 -6.92
C ALA A 111 7.00 -21.17 -5.68
N ALA A 112 5.96 -20.56 -5.11
CA ALA A 112 5.22 -21.12 -3.98
C ALA A 112 4.22 -22.21 -4.39
N LEU A 113 3.54 -22.04 -5.52
CA LEU A 113 2.49 -22.94 -5.99
C LEU A 113 3.04 -24.17 -6.74
N CYS A 114 4.08 -24.00 -7.54
CA CYS A 114 4.67 -25.04 -8.39
C CYS A 114 5.60 -25.98 -7.62
N GLN A 115 5.12 -26.58 -6.53
CA GLN A 115 5.96 -27.27 -5.56
C GLN A 115 6.77 -28.43 -6.16
N GLU A 116 6.18 -29.16 -7.11
CA GLU A 116 6.82 -30.28 -7.80
C GLU A 116 7.92 -29.81 -8.76
N GLN A 117 7.65 -28.80 -9.60
CA GLN A 117 8.64 -28.29 -10.56
C GLN A 117 9.83 -27.64 -9.85
N ILE A 118 9.58 -26.85 -8.80
CA ILE A 118 10.64 -26.24 -7.99
C ILE A 118 11.41 -27.31 -7.20
N GLY A 119 10.72 -28.34 -6.73
CA GLY A 119 11.30 -29.48 -6.00
C GLY A 119 11.35 -29.27 -4.49
N TRP A 120 10.36 -28.58 -3.92
CA TRP A 120 10.29 -28.33 -2.47
C TRP A 120 10.16 -29.64 -1.68
N ARG A 121 10.98 -29.81 -0.64
CA ARG A 121 10.86 -30.92 0.31
C ARG A 121 9.99 -30.52 1.51
N ASN A 122 9.54 -31.49 2.30
CA ASN A 122 8.84 -31.23 3.55
C ASN A 122 9.84 -30.93 4.69
N VAL A 123 10.53 -29.80 4.57
CA VAL A 123 11.54 -29.26 5.52
C VAL A 123 11.41 -27.73 5.53
N SER A 124 12.24 -27.02 6.29
CA SER A 124 12.33 -25.55 6.22
C SER A 124 12.60 -25.07 4.78
N ARG A 125 11.72 -24.20 4.26
CA ARG A 125 11.79 -23.66 2.90
C ARG A 125 12.11 -22.17 2.97
N LEU A 126 13.21 -21.76 2.34
CA LEU A 126 13.64 -20.36 2.24
C LEU A 126 13.54 -19.92 0.79
N LEU A 127 12.89 -18.77 0.54
CA LEU A 127 12.83 -18.15 -0.78
C LEU A 127 13.56 -16.82 -0.73
N VAL A 128 14.74 -16.74 -1.35
CA VAL A 128 15.51 -15.50 -1.41
C VAL A 128 15.05 -14.70 -2.62
N PHE A 129 14.47 -13.53 -2.37
CA PHE A 129 14.05 -12.57 -3.37
C PHE A 129 15.09 -11.45 -3.43
N THR A 130 15.66 -11.21 -4.61
CA THR A 130 16.67 -10.19 -4.85
C THR A 130 16.19 -9.26 -5.96
N SER A 131 16.18 -7.96 -5.70
CA SER A 131 15.84 -6.89 -6.66
C SER A 131 16.36 -5.55 -6.13
N ASP A 132 16.63 -4.60 -7.01
CA ASP A 132 17.03 -3.24 -6.67
C ASP A 132 15.90 -2.21 -6.77
N ASP A 133 14.69 -2.63 -7.15
CA ASP A 133 13.51 -1.77 -7.28
C ASP A 133 12.26 -2.36 -6.58
N THR A 134 11.15 -1.67 -6.74
CA THR A 134 9.82 -1.99 -6.24
C THR A 134 9.13 -3.05 -7.09
N PHE A 135 7.90 -3.44 -6.71
CA PHE A 135 7.16 -4.52 -7.35
C PHE A 135 5.77 -4.06 -7.80
N HIS A 136 5.27 -4.67 -8.87
CA HIS A 136 3.87 -4.59 -9.25
C HIS A 136 2.96 -5.43 -8.36
N THR A 137 1.73 -4.96 -8.16
CA THR A 137 0.70 -5.63 -7.36
C THR A 137 -0.62 -5.73 -8.12
N ALA A 138 -1.55 -6.52 -7.61
CA ALA A 138 -2.89 -6.68 -8.19
C ALA A 138 -3.54 -5.32 -8.49
N GLY A 139 -4.05 -5.17 -9.71
CA GLY A 139 -4.59 -3.94 -10.26
C GLY A 139 -3.69 -3.29 -11.31
N ASP A 140 -2.36 -3.46 -11.21
CA ASP A 140 -1.41 -2.82 -12.13
C ASP A 140 -1.51 -3.36 -13.55
N GLY A 141 -1.77 -4.67 -13.72
CA GLY A 141 -1.93 -5.33 -15.02
C GLY A 141 -3.06 -4.74 -15.86
N LYS A 142 -4.00 -4.01 -15.24
CA LYS A 142 -5.03 -3.24 -15.94
C LYS A 142 -4.45 -2.25 -16.95
N LEU A 143 -3.30 -1.66 -16.66
CA LEU A 143 -2.60 -0.76 -17.59
C LEU A 143 -2.18 -1.47 -18.88
N GLY A 144 -1.86 -2.76 -18.80
CA GLY A 144 -1.54 -3.61 -19.95
C GLY A 144 -2.72 -4.38 -20.54
N GLY A 145 -3.96 -4.01 -20.16
CA GLY A 145 -5.17 -4.66 -20.66
C GLY A 145 -5.44 -6.04 -20.05
N ILE A 146 -4.83 -6.35 -18.91
CA ILE A 146 -5.02 -7.60 -18.18
C ILE A 146 -6.00 -7.36 -17.04
N PHE A 147 -7.17 -7.99 -17.10
CA PHE A 147 -8.27 -7.76 -16.15
C PHE A 147 -8.63 -8.99 -15.32
N MET A 148 -8.11 -10.17 -15.68
CA MET A 148 -8.38 -11.39 -14.92
C MET A 148 -7.47 -11.43 -13.70
N PRO A 149 -8.02 -11.52 -12.48
CA PRO A 149 -7.19 -11.65 -11.28
C PRO A 149 -6.39 -12.96 -11.33
N SER A 150 -5.24 -12.98 -10.66
CA SER A 150 -4.46 -14.22 -10.49
C SER A 150 -5.34 -15.34 -9.93
N ASP A 151 -5.35 -16.48 -10.60
CA ASP A 151 -6.17 -17.64 -10.25
C ASP A 151 -5.58 -18.50 -9.13
N GLY A 152 -4.37 -18.16 -8.65
CA GLY A 152 -3.70 -18.89 -7.58
C GLY A 152 -3.27 -20.32 -7.94
N HIS A 153 -3.03 -20.62 -9.23
CA HIS A 153 -2.55 -21.92 -9.69
C HIS A 153 -1.14 -21.86 -10.32
N CYS A 154 -0.50 -23.03 -10.41
CA CYS A 154 0.77 -23.20 -11.08
C CYS A 154 0.59 -23.24 -12.60
N HIS A 155 1.35 -22.42 -13.34
CA HIS A 155 1.29 -22.29 -14.80
C HIS A 155 2.69 -22.27 -15.44
N LEU A 156 3.63 -23.03 -14.87
CA LEU A 156 4.93 -23.26 -15.52
C LEU A 156 4.79 -24.27 -16.65
N ASP A 157 5.31 -23.91 -17.83
CA ASP A 157 5.39 -24.83 -18.96
C ASP A 157 6.54 -25.85 -18.79
N SER A 158 6.72 -26.71 -19.79
CA SER A 158 7.78 -27.72 -19.78
C SER A 158 9.21 -27.15 -19.78
N ASN A 159 9.38 -25.87 -20.13
CA ASN A 159 10.65 -25.16 -20.11
C ASN A 159 10.85 -24.34 -18.82
N GLY A 160 9.89 -24.40 -17.89
CA GLY A 160 9.88 -23.64 -16.65
C GLY A 160 9.44 -22.19 -16.80
N LEU A 161 8.90 -21.78 -17.95
CA LEU A 161 8.43 -20.41 -18.17
C LEU A 161 6.99 -20.25 -17.68
N TYR A 162 6.69 -19.11 -17.04
CA TYR A 162 5.31 -18.77 -16.70
C TYR A 162 4.53 -18.39 -17.96
N SER A 163 3.81 -19.34 -18.55
CA SER A 163 3.24 -19.21 -19.89
C SER A 163 1.99 -18.34 -19.96
N ARG A 164 1.28 -18.16 -18.84
CA ARG A 164 0.01 -17.41 -18.76
C ARG A 164 0.16 -16.02 -18.13
N SER A 165 1.37 -15.47 -18.11
CA SER A 165 1.66 -14.16 -17.49
C SER A 165 0.89 -13.00 -18.11
N THR A 166 0.49 -13.10 -19.38
CA THR A 166 -0.28 -12.08 -20.11
C THR A 166 -1.80 -12.25 -19.97
N GLU A 167 -2.26 -13.35 -19.37
CA GLU A 167 -3.68 -13.62 -19.18
C GLU A 167 -4.17 -13.17 -17.80
N PHE A 168 -3.30 -13.29 -16.78
CA PHE A 168 -3.63 -12.97 -15.39
C PHE A 168 -2.84 -11.77 -14.88
N ASP A 169 -3.51 -10.94 -14.09
CA ASP A 169 -2.94 -9.80 -13.39
C ASP A 169 -1.92 -10.27 -12.34
N TYR A 170 -1.10 -9.35 -11.84
CA TYR A 170 -0.20 -9.61 -10.72
C TYR A 170 -1.01 -10.06 -9.50
N PRO A 171 -0.46 -10.90 -8.62
CA PRO A 171 -1.16 -11.27 -7.40
C PRO A 171 -1.15 -10.14 -6.37
N SER A 172 -2.17 -10.14 -5.52
CA SER A 172 -2.20 -9.22 -4.38
C SER A 172 -1.22 -9.66 -3.29
N VAL A 173 -0.80 -8.73 -2.44
CA VAL A 173 0.01 -9.03 -1.24
C VAL A 173 -0.64 -10.13 -0.39
N GLY A 174 -1.96 -10.11 -0.23
CA GLY A 174 -2.70 -11.13 0.52
C GLY A 174 -2.63 -12.52 -0.13
N GLN A 175 -2.73 -12.61 -1.45
CA GLN A 175 -2.57 -13.88 -2.18
C GLN A 175 -1.15 -14.44 -2.04
N VAL A 176 -0.14 -13.58 -2.16
CA VAL A 176 1.27 -13.96 -1.96
C VAL A 176 1.49 -14.46 -0.52
N ALA A 177 1.02 -13.71 0.48
CA ALA A 177 1.13 -14.09 1.89
C ALA A 177 0.45 -15.44 2.18
N GLN A 178 -0.75 -15.65 1.63
CA GLN A 178 -1.50 -16.90 1.78
C GLN A 178 -0.78 -18.07 1.12
N ALA A 179 -0.28 -17.91 -0.11
CA ALA A 179 0.42 -18.97 -0.84
C ALA A 179 1.73 -19.37 -0.13
N LEU A 180 2.51 -18.39 0.33
CA LEU A 180 3.75 -18.64 1.07
C LEU A 180 3.46 -19.34 2.41
N SER A 181 2.44 -18.89 3.14
CA SER A 181 2.01 -19.48 4.41
C SER A 181 1.48 -20.90 4.24
N ALA A 182 0.69 -21.17 3.19
CA ALA A 182 0.18 -22.51 2.89
C ALA A 182 1.30 -23.47 2.45
N ALA A 183 2.30 -22.95 1.73
CA ALA A 183 3.47 -23.72 1.30
C ALA A 183 4.58 -23.81 2.35
N ASN A 184 4.42 -23.20 3.54
CA ASN A 184 5.45 -23.11 4.59
C ASN A 184 6.80 -22.51 4.09
N ILE A 185 6.73 -21.53 3.19
CA ILE A 185 7.90 -20.85 2.60
C ILE A 185 8.14 -19.54 3.33
N GLN A 186 9.39 -19.33 3.74
CA GLN A 186 9.84 -18.12 4.43
C GLN A 186 10.60 -17.24 3.43
N PRO A 187 10.02 -16.11 2.98
CA PRO A 187 10.70 -15.23 2.04
C PRO A 187 11.75 -14.36 2.76
N ILE A 188 12.89 -14.18 2.09
CA ILE A 188 13.94 -13.26 2.48
C ILE A 188 14.05 -12.22 1.37
N PHE A 189 13.65 -10.99 1.65
CA PHE A 189 13.75 -9.88 0.72
C PHE A 189 15.13 -9.22 0.88
N ALA A 190 16.02 -9.49 -0.05
CA ALA A 190 17.34 -8.88 -0.15
C ALA A 190 17.26 -7.77 -1.20
N VAL A 191 17.12 -6.53 -0.75
CA VAL A 191 16.83 -5.39 -1.64
C VAL A 191 17.77 -4.23 -1.36
N THR A 192 18.05 -3.41 -2.36
CA THR A 192 18.92 -2.23 -2.21
C THR A 192 18.31 -1.19 -1.27
N SER A 193 19.14 -0.26 -0.80
CA SER A 193 18.75 0.78 0.17
C SER A 193 17.57 1.64 -0.28
N ALA A 194 17.41 1.86 -1.59
CA ALA A 194 16.32 2.64 -2.16
C ALA A 194 14.96 1.97 -1.99
N ALA A 195 14.90 0.65 -2.20
CA ALA A 195 13.67 -0.13 -2.08
C ALA A 195 13.39 -0.60 -0.64
N LEU A 196 14.40 -0.59 0.23
CA LEU A 196 14.34 -1.13 1.60
C LEU A 196 13.10 -0.72 2.41
N PRO A 197 12.68 0.57 2.47
CA PRO A 197 11.52 0.97 3.28
C PRO A 197 10.22 0.32 2.83
N VAL A 198 10.05 0.09 1.52
CA VAL A 198 8.84 -0.52 0.95
C VAL A 198 8.76 -1.99 1.35
N TYR A 199 9.86 -2.73 1.25
CA TYR A 199 9.89 -4.14 1.63
C TYR A 199 9.81 -4.36 3.15
N GLN A 200 10.24 -3.39 3.97
CA GLN A 200 10.01 -3.40 5.41
C GLN A 200 8.52 -3.34 5.76
N GLU A 201 7.73 -2.51 5.08
CA GLU A 201 6.27 -2.50 5.25
C GLU A 201 5.63 -3.78 4.70
N LEU A 202 6.09 -4.29 3.56
CA LEU A 202 5.63 -5.56 3.00
C LEU A 202 5.85 -6.72 3.98
N SER A 203 7.00 -6.76 4.64
CA SER A 203 7.35 -7.82 5.59
C SER A 203 6.43 -7.85 6.81
N LYS A 204 5.83 -6.73 7.21
CA LYS A 204 4.80 -6.70 8.27
C LYS A 204 3.51 -7.41 7.85
N LEU A 205 3.22 -7.43 6.55
CA LEU A 205 2.02 -8.06 5.97
C LEU A 205 2.24 -9.54 5.66
N ILE A 206 3.48 -9.95 5.37
CA ILE A 206 3.83 -11.35 5.05
C ILE A 206 4.44 -12.02 6.29
N PRO A 207 3.72 -12.96 6.93
CA PRO A 207 4.21 -13.62 8.15
C PRO A 207 5.54 -14.34 7.91
N LYS A 208 6.41 -14.32 8.93
CA LYS A 208 7.71 -15.02 8.94
C LYS A 208 8.58 -14.72 7.71
N SER A 209 8.60 -13.45 7.32
CA SER A 209 9.48 -12.88 6.31
C SER A 209 10.64 -12.13 6.97
N ALA A 210 11.75 -12.00 6.24
CA ALA A 210 12.88 -11.17 6.65
C ALA A 210 13.25 -10.20 5.53
N VAL A 211 13.76 -9.03 5.89
CA VAL A 211 14.26 -8.04 4.95
C VAL A 211 15.71 -7.73 5.31
N GLY A 212 16.58 -7.69 4.31
CA GLY A 212 17.96 -7.27 4.46
C GLY A 212 18.36 -6.29 3.36
N GLU A 213 19.21 -5.34 3.72
CA GLU A 213 19.81 -4.42 2.78
C GLU A 213 20.88 -5.14 1.95
N LEU A 214 20.63 -5.25 0.65
CA LEU A 214 21.56 -5.75 -0.34
C LEU A 214 22.51 -4.62 -0.74
N SER A 215 23.82 -4.88 -0.74
CA SER A 215 24.77 -3.94 -1.32
C SER A 215 24.54 -3.80 -2.82
N GLU A 216 24.88 -2.66 -3.41
CA GLU A 216 24.67 -2.41 -4.86
C GLU A 216 25.32 -3.47 -5.76
N ASP A 217 26.37 -4.15 -5.29
CA ASP A 217 27.06 -5.21 -6.02
C ASP A 217 26.69 -6.65 -5.58
N SER A 218 25.67 -6.79 -4.73
CA SER A 218 25.27 -8.05 -4.08
C SER A 218 26.37 -8.79 -3.30
N SER A 219 27.48 -8.13 -2.92
CA SER A 219 28.60 -8.78 -2.22
C SER A 219 28.25 -9.33 -0.83
N ASN A 220 27.24 -8.77 -0.17
CA ASN A 220 26.82 -9.18 1.17
C ASN A 220 25.68 -10.22 1.19
N VAL A 221 25.17 -10.67 0.04
CA VAL A 221 23.97 -11.54 -0.05
C VAL A 221 24.11 -12.84 0.75
N VAL A 222 25.29 -13.45 0.81
CA VAL A 222 25.50 -14.69 1.57
C VAL A 222 25.34 -14.43 3.07
N GLN A 223 25.93 -13.33 3.57
CA GLN A 223 25.81 -12.96 4.98
C GLN A 223 24.36 -12.61 5.33
N LEU A 224 23.68 -11.88 4.45
CA LEU A 224 22.27 -11.52 4.60
C LEU A 224 21.38 -12.76 4.71
N ILE A 225 21.58 -13.77 3.86
CA ILE A 225 20.82 -15.02 3.93
C ILE A 225 21.08 -15.74 5.26
N MET A 226 22.32 -15.77 5.74
CA MET A 226 22.66 -16.40 7.02
C MET A 226 22.04 -15.67 8.21
N ASP A 227 22.09 -14.34 8.22
CA ASP A 227 21.50 -13.51 9.28
C ASP A 227 19.98 -13.63 9.28
N ALA A 228 19.35 -13.61 8.10
CA ALA A 228 17.93 -13.85 7.94
C ALA A 228 17.54 -15.25 8.40
N TYR A 229 18.30 -16.29 8.04
CA TYR A 229 18.07 -17.65 8.51
C TYR A 229 18.13 -17.74 10.05
N ASN A 230 19.16 -17.15 10.67
CA ASN A 230 19.31 -17.14 12.12
C ASN A 230 18.15 -16.38 12.80
N SER A 231 17.75 -15.25 12.25
CA SER A 231 16.59 -14.46 12.72
C SER A 231 15.29 -15.27 12.64
N LEU A 232 15.02 -15.90 11.50
CA LEU A 232 13.81 -16.68 11.24
C LEU A 232 13.75 -17.98 12.04
N SER A 233 14.90 -18.62 12.26
CA SER A 233 14.99 -19.85 13.07
C SER A 233 14.91 -19.58 14.57
N SER A 234 15.30 -18.39 15.02
CA SER A 234 15.18 -17.98 16.42
C SER A 234 13.81 -17.42 16.80
N THR A 235 12.89 -17.27 15.83
CA THR A 235 11.55 -16.76 16.08
C THR A 235 10.51 -17.87 15.89
N VAL A 236 9.76 -18.17 16.94
CA VAL A 236 8.69 -19.16 16.94
C VAL A 236 7.36 -18.44 17.14
N THR A 237 6.49 -18.53 16.14
CA THR A 237 5.15 -17.93 16.17
C THR A 237 4.10 -19.03 16.00
N LEU A 238 3.12 -19.06 16.89
CA LEU A 238 1.99 -19.99 16.86
C LEU A 238 0.78 -19.32 16.19
N GLU A 239 0.26 -19.94 15.14
CA GLU A 239 -0.95 -19.53 14.43
C GLU A 239 -2.07 -20.55 14.57
N HIS A 240 -3.30 -20.09 14.34
CA HIS A 240 -4.48 -20.93 14.36
C HIS A 240 -5.32 -20.77 13.09
N SER A 241 -6.11 -21.79 12.77
CA SER A 241 -7.14 -21.73 11.71
C SER A 241 -8.29 -20.79 12.08
N SER A 242 -9.13 -20.45 11.11
CA SER A 242 -10.34 -19.65 11.33
C SER A 242 -11.20 -20.19 12.47
N LEU A 243 -11.67 -19.29 13.34
CA LEU A 243 -12.52 -19.60 14.48
C LEU A 243 -14.01 -19.46 14.10
N PRO A 244 -14.90 -20.26 14.69
CA PRO A 244 -16.34 -20.10 14.52
C PRO A 244 -16.83 -18.83 15.27
N PRO A 245 -17.98 -18.26 14.87
CA PRO A 245 -18.54 -17.08 15.52
C PRO A 245 -18.76 -17.31 17.02
N GLY A 246 -18.32 -16.37 17.85
CA GLY A 246 -18.46 -16.44 19.31
C GLY A 246 -17.38 -17.23 20.05
N VAL A 247 -16.36 -17.75 19.35
CA VAL A 247 -15.16 -18.34 19.98
C VAL A 247 -14.00 -17.35 19.91
N HIS A 248 -13.41 -17.05 21.07
CA HIS A 248 -12.24 -16.21 21.23
C HIS A 248 -11.05 -17.07 21.68
N ILE A 249 -9.87 -16.76 21.15
CA ILE A 249 -8.60 -17.41 21.49
C ILE A 249 -7.65 -16.36 22.03
N SER A 250 -6.85 -16.70 23.03
CA SER A 250 -5.76 -15.86 23.52
C SER A 250 -4.52 -16.68 23.85
N TYR A 251 -3.37 -16.03 23.77
CA TYR A 251 -2.07 -16.66 23.93
C TYR A 251 -1.28 -16.03 25.07
N GLU A 252 -0.62 -16.87 25.84
CA GLU A 252 0.44 -16.49 26.77
C GLU A 252 1.72 -17.26 26.40
N SER A 253 2.77 -16.51 26.05
CA SER A 253 4.02 -17.04 25.49
C SER A 253 5.12 -17.10 26.55
N GLN A 254 5.74 -18.27 26.75
CA GLN A 254 6.83 -18.47 27.69
C GLN A 254 8.13 -18.83 26.95
N CYS A 255 9.05 -17.86 26.85
CA CYS A 255 10.22 -17.89 25.95
C CYS A 255 11.62 -17.96 26.64
N GLU A 256 11.67 -18.24 27.96
CA GLU A 256 12.83 -18.30 28.92
C GLU A 256 13.29 -17.02 29.64
N GLY A 257 13.68 -17.23 30.92
CA GLY A 257 14.18 -16.26 31.93
C GLY A 257 13.20 -16.04 33.10
N PRO A 258 13.62 -15.99 34.39
CA PRO A 258 12.74 -15.79 35.57
C PRO A 258 12.21 -14.35 35.68
N GLU A 259 12.23 -13.59 34.59
CA GLU A 259 11.48 -12.35 34.51
C GLU A 259 10.07 -12.73 34.08
N LYS A 260 9.23 -12.97 35.09
CA LYS A 260 7.79 -12.82 35.00
C LYS A 260 7.49 -11.44 34.40
N ARG A 261 7.45 -11.34 33.08
CA ARG A 261 6.49 -10.45 32.46
C ARG A 261 5.18 -11.19 32.64
N GLU A 262 4.32 -10.70 33.54
CA GLU A 262 2.91 -11.05 33.52
C GLU A 262 2.46 -10.89 32.07
N GLY A 263 2.35 -12.02 31.36
CA GLY A 263 2.06 -12.03 29.95
C GLY A 263 0.68 -11.44 29.79
N LYS A 264 0.60 -10.21 29.26
CA LYS A 264 -0.68 -9.73 28.76
C LYS A 264 -1.15 -10.78 27.75
N ALA A 265 -2.40 -11.19 27.86
CA ALA A 265 -3.02 -12.03 26.84
C ALA A 265 -2.91 -11.29 25.51
N GLU A 266 -2.06 -11.81 24.62
CA GLU A 266 -1.85 -11.25 23.29
C GLU A 266 -2.68 -12.04 22.27
N ASP A 267 -3.06 -11.39 21.18
CA ASP A 267 -3.81 -12.00 20.08
C ASP A 267 -2.96 -13.05 19.32
N ARG A 268 -1.64 -13.08 19.55
CA ARG A 268 -0.70 -13.99 18.89
C ARG A 268 0.35 -14.53 19.86
N GLY A 269 0.62 -15.84 19.78
CA GLY A 269 1.71 -16.46 20.52
C GLY A 269 3.03 -16.30 19.77
N GLN A 270 3.99 -15.54 20.31
CA GLN A 270 5.31 -15.34 19.69
C GLN A 270 6.44 -15.38 20.72
N CYS A 271 7.51 -16.08 20.36
CA CYS A 271 8.78 -16.10 21.07
C CYS A 271 9.93 -15.72 20.13
N ASN A 272 10.74 -14.74 20.54
CA ASN A 272 11.91 -14.27 19.79
C ASN A 272 13.21 -14.73 20.48
N HIS A 273 14.30 -14.84 19.72
CA HIS A 273 15.63 -15.23 20.22
C HIS A 273 15.72 -16.64 20.84
N VAL A 274 14.89 -17.56 20.36
CA VAL A 274 14.89 -18.97 20.75
C VAL A 274 16.16 -19.64 20.22
N ARG A 275 16.90 -20.33 21.09
CA ARG A 275 18.13 -21.04 20.74
C ARG A 275 17.84 -22.47 20.27
N ILE A 276 18.76 -23.04 19.50
CA ILE A 276 18.71 -24.46 19.13
C ILE A 276 18.70 -25.31 20.41
N ASN A 277 17.82 -26.31 20.47
CA ASN A 277 17.54 -27.18 21.64
C ASN A 277 16.86 -26.49 22.84
N GLN A 278 16.37 -25.25 22.69
CA GLN A 278 15.53 -24.61 23.70
C GLN A 278 14.06 -24.98 23.51
N THR A 279 13.34 -25.23 24.61
CA THR A 279 11.90 -25.49 24.58
C THR A 279 11.14 -24.21 24.95
N VAL A 280 10.11 -23.86 24.18
CA VAL A 280 9.20 -22.76 24.47
C VAL A 280 7.80 -23.32 24.71
N THR A 281 7.04 -22.68 25.60
CA THR A 281 5.69 -23.13 25.97
C THR A 281 4.68 -22.03 25.64
N PHE A 282 3.61 -22.38 24.94
CA PHE A 282 2.48 -21.48 24.69
C PHE A 282 1.26 -21.98 25.45
N TRP A 283 0.68 -21.11 26.29
CA TRP A 283 -0.60 -21.35 26.94
C TRP A 283 -1.70 -20.76 26.06
N VAL A 284 -2.57 -21.62 25.57
CA VAL A 284 -3.67 -21.23 24.67
C VAL A 284 -4.98 -21.30 25.46
N SER A 285 -5.65 -20.17 25.60
CA SER A 285 -6.97 -20.08 26.25
C SER A 285 -8.07 -19.92 25.21
N LEU A 286 -9.09 -20.75 25.30
CA LEU A 286 -10.26 -20.73 24.42
C LEU A 286 -11.51 -20.36 25.22
N GLN A 287 -12.25 -19.37 24.76
CA GLN A 287 -13.50 -18.91 25.40
C GLN A 287 -14.63 -18.87 24.37
N ALA A 288 -15.72 -19.56 24.64
CA ALA A 288 -16.94 -19.52 23.83
C ALA A 288 -18.02 -18.66 24.51
N THR A 289 -18.66 -17.77 23.77
CA THR A 289 -19.79 -16.93 24.24
C THR A 289 -21.15 -17.59 23.97
N HIS A 290 -21.21 -18.50 23.00
CA HIS A 290 -22.39 -19.24 22.61
C HIS A 290 -22.09 -20.72 22.43
N CYS A 291 -23.16 -21.53 22.48
CA CYS A 291 -23.11 -22.96 22.21
C CYS A 291 -22.86 -23.22 20.74
N LEU A 292 -21.84 -24.03 20.44
CA LEU A 292 -21.60 -24.52 19.10
C LEU A 292 -22.61 -25.63 18.77
N PRO A 293 -23.26 -25.58 17.60
CA PRO A 293 -24.20 -26.62 17.19
C PRO A 293 -23.50 -27.95 16.88
N GLU A 294 -22.27 -27.88 16.39
CA GLU A 294 -21.45 -29.03 15.99
C GLU A 294 -20.02 -28.85 16.52
N PRO A 295 -19.27 -29.95 16.77
CA PRO A 295 -17.87 -29.88 17.13
C PRO A 295 -17.02 -29.16 16.07
N HIS A 296 -16.12 -28.29 16.50
CA HIS A 296 -15.24 -27.54 15.59
C HIS A 296 -13.80 -28.04 15.69
N LEU A 297 -13.17 -28.28 14.54
CA LEU A 297 -11.75 -28.67 14.45
C LEU A 297 -10.87 -27.43 14.32
N LEU A 298 -10.19 -27.06 15.41
CA LEU A 298 -9.20 -26.01 15.45
C LEU A 298 -7.82 -26.58 15.14
N ARG A 299 -7.10 -25.98 14.18
CA ARG A 299 -5.71 -26.35 13.87
C ARG A 299 -4.77 -25.29 14.38
N LEU A 300 -3.81 -25.69 15.21
CA LEU A 300 -2.72 -24.86 15.70
C LEU A 300 -1.43 -25.29 15.01
N ARG A 301 -0.69 -24.33 14.44
CA ARG A 301 0.55 -24.60 13.71
C ARG A 301 1.63 -23.59 14.10
N ALA A 302 2.86 -24.07 14.26
CA ALA A 302 4.00 -23.19 14.39
C ALA A 302 4.43 -22.75 12.98
N LEU A 303 4.53 -21.43 12.74
CA LEU A 303 4.85 -20.91 11.42
C LEU A 303 6.19 -21.45 10.92
N GLY A 304 6.19 -22.00 9.71
CA GLY A 304 7.37 -22.58 9.05
C GLY A 304 7.75 -23.98 9.52
N PHE A 305 6.92 -24.63 10.33
CA PHE A 305 6.98 -26.06 10.62
C PHE A 305 5.83 -26.79 9.91
N SER A 306 6.01 -28.08 9.66
CA SER A 306 5.00 -28.90 8.96
C SER A 306 4.00 -29.54 9.91
N GLU A 307 4.35 -29.60 11.19
CA GLU A 307 3.59 -30.22 12.25
C GLU A 307 2.42 -29.33 12.68
N GLU A 308 1.25 -29.93 12.85
CA GLU A 308 0.03 -29.29 13.33
C GLU A 308 -0.55 -30.02 14.54
N LEU A 309 -1.11 -29.24 15.47
CA LEU A 309 -1.91 -29.74 16.58
C LEU A 309 -3.38 -29.51 16.26
N ILE A 310 -4.16 -30.59 16.20
CA ILE A 310 -5.60 -30.54 15.95
C ILE A 310 -6.32 -30.65 17.28
N VAL A 311 -7.18 -29.68 17.58
CA VAL A 311 -8.00 -29.60 18.79
C VAL A 311 -9.47 -29.67 18.37
N GLU A 312 -10.18 -30.68 18.85
CA GLU A 312 -11.62 -30.81 18.67
C GLU A 312 -12.36 -30.10 19.82
N LEU A 313 -13.09 -29.04 19.48
CA LEU A 313 -13.78 -28.19 20.45
C LEU A 313 -15.25 -28.59 20.58
N HIS A 314 -15.64 -28.99 21.80
CA HIS A 314 -17.03 -29.25 22.19
C HIS A 314 -17.50 -28.22 23.21
N THR A 315 -18.67 -27.63 22.99
CA THR A 315 -19.33 -26.78 24.01
C THR A 315 -20.31 -27.59 24.84
N LEU A 316 -20.16 -27.53 26.16
CA LEU A 316 -21.07 -28.18 27.10
C LEU A 316 -22.22 -27.23 27.42
N CYS A 317 -23.34 -27.41 26.71
CA CYS A 317 -24.52 -26.55 26.84
C CYS A 317 -25.73 -27.24 27.46
N ASP A 318 -25.80 -28.55 27.28
CA ASP A 318 -26.86 -29.35 27.87
C ASP A 318 -26.55 -29.64 29.34
N CYS A 319 -27.57 -29.52 30.18
CA CYS A 319 -27.51 -29.99 31.54
C CYS A 319 -27.68 -31.51 31.55
N ASN A 320 -26.73 -32.23 32.13
CA ASN A 320 -26.86 -33.68 32.32
C ASN A 320 -27.81 -33.97 33.50
N CYS A 321 -29.11 -33.80 33.28
CA CYS A 321 -30.15 -34.13 34.25
C CYS A 321 -30.83 -35.45 33.89
N SER A 322 -30.76 -36.42 34.80
CA SER A 322 -31.31 -37.77 34.61
C SER A 322 -32.84 -37.83 34.73
N ASP A 323 -33.48 -36.72 35.07
CA ASP A 323 -34.89 -36.67 35.51
C ASP A 323 -35.84 -36.31 34.37
N THR A 324 -35.62 -36.89 33.18
CA THR A 324 -36.56 -36.72 32.07
C THR A 324 -37.68 -37.75 32.21
N GLN A 325 -38.82 -37.31 32.75
CA GLN A 325 -40.01 -38.15 32.88
C GLN A 325 -41.09 -37.68 31.90
N PRO A 326 -41.36 -38.43 30.83
CA PRO A 326 -42.46 -38.08 29.94
C PRO A 326 -43.80 -38.28 30.64
N GLN A 327 -44.75 -37.36 30.42
CA GLN A 327 -46.08 -37.40 31.05
C GLN A 327 -45.99 -37.57 32.58
N ALA A 328 -45.19 -36.73 33.22
CA ALA A 328 -44.92 -36.82 34.64
C ALA A 328 -46.19 -36.52 35.47
N PRO A 329 -46.54 -37.34 36.48
CA PRO A 329 -47.66 -37.08 37.37
C PRO A 329 -47.56 -35.73 38.10
N HIS A 330 -46.34 -35.31 38.41
CA HIS A 330 -46.05 -34.01 39.01
C HIS A 330 -46.46 -32.82 38.12
N CYS A 331 -46.55 -33.02 36.81
CA CYS A 331 -46.97 -32.00 35.84
C CYS A 331 -48.46 -32.13 35.53
N SER A 332 -49.30 -31.99 36.57
CA SER A 332 -50.76 -32.11 36.52
C SER A 332 -51.24 -33.43 35.94
N ASP A 333 -50.84 -34.54 36.58
CA ASP A 333 -51.27 -35.90 36.24
C ASP A 333 -51.02 -36.28 34.78
N GLY A 334 -49.83 -35.92 34.26
CA GLY A 334 -49.37 -36.32 32.92
C GLY A 334 -49.64 -35.31 31.80
N GLN A 335 -50.00 -34.08 32.14
CA GLN A 335 -50.24 -32.98 31.19
C GLN A 335 -48.94 -32.25 30.76
N GLY A 336 -47.78 -32.79 31.11
CA GLY A 336 -46.47 -32.29 30.69
C GLY A 336 -45.35 -33.31 30.98
N HIS A 337 -44.17 -33.04 30.45
CA HIS A 337 -42.95 -33.81 30.69
C HIS A 337 -42.13 -33.10 31.76
N LEU A 338 -41.59 -33.82 32.74
CA LEU A 338 -40.62 -33.26 33.68
C LEU A 338 -39.23 -33.33 33.03
N GLN A 339 -38.52 -32.21 32.94
CA GLN A 339 -37.14 -32.13 32.45
C GLN A 339 -36.34 -31.23 33.39
N CYS A 340 -35.26 -31.76 33.96
CA CYS A 340 -34.40 -31.07 34.93
C CYS A 340 -35.17 -30.40 36.10
N GLY A 341 -36.21 -31.05 36.63
CA GLY A 341 -37.00 -30.52 37.75
C GLY A 341 -38.05 -29.46 37.37
N VAL A 342 -38.25 -29.18 36.07
CA VAL A 342 -39.27 -28.24 35.57
C VAL A 342 -40.22 -28.96 34.62
N CYS A 343 -41.51 -28.61 34.65
CA CYS A 343 -42.51 -29.17 33.76
C CYS A 343 -42.53 -28.45 32.40
N SER A 344 -42.31 -29.21 31.32
CA SER A 344 -42.55 -28.83 29.93
C SER A 344 -43.96 -29.28 29.53
N CYS A 345 -44.90 -28.34 29.48
CA CYS A 345 -46.32 -28.64 29.32
C CYS A 345 -46.70 -29.08 27.90
N ALA A 346 -47.70 -29.97 27.81
CA ALA A 346 -48.30 -30.36 26.55
C ALA A 346 -48.98 -29.16 25.86
N PRO A 347 -49.13 -29.16 24.52
CA PRO A 347 -49.79 -28.08 23.80
C PRO A 347 -51.19 -27.76 24.37
N GLY A 348 -51.44 -26.49 24.71
CA GLY A 348 -52.71 -26.03 25.29
C GLY A 348 -52.79 -26.06 26.82
N ARG A 349 -51.72 -26.49 27.51
CA ARG A 349 -51.57 -26.42 28.97
C ARG A 349 -50.53 -25.37 29.36
N LEU A 350 -50.76 -24.68 30.47
CA LEU A 350 -49.90 -23.59 30.97
C LEU A 350 -49.75 -23.71 32.50
N GLY A 351 -48.75 -23.02 33.06
CA GLY A 351 -48.48 -23.01 34.51
C GLY A 351 -47.21 -23.78 34.88
N ARG A 352 -46.73 -23.62 36.13
CA ARG A 352 -45.47 -24.26 36.58
C ARG A 352 -45.59 -25.79 36.65
N LEU A 353 -46.80 -26.28 36.84
CA LEU A 353 -47.15 -27.70 36.94
C LEU A 353 -48.13 -28.09 35.82
N CYS A 354 -48.34 -27.28 34.79
CA CYS A 354 -49.33 -27.51 33.72
C CYS A 354 -50.80 -27.54 34.21
N GLU A 355 -51.07 -26.83 35.30
CA GLU A 355 -52.34 -26.82 36.02
C GLU A 355 -53.47 -26.11 35.27
N CYS A 356 -53.16 -25.26 34.29
CA CYS A 356 -54.15 -24.47 33.57
C CYS A 356 -54.41 -24.99 32.17
N SER A 357 -55.66 -24.87 31.72
CA SER A 357 -56.06 -25.07 30.32
C SER A 357 -56.22 -23.73 29.61
N VAL A 358 -55.70 -23.62 28.38
CA VAL A 358 -55.92 -22.43 27.53
C VAL A 358 -57.42 -22.21 27.23
N ALA A 359 -58.23 -23.27 27.27
CA ALA A 359 -59.68 -23.18 27.07
C ALA A 359 -60.45 -22.56 28.25
N GLU A 360 -59.84 -22.50 29.44
CA GLU A 360 -60.48 -22.01 30.68
C GLU A 360 -60.13 -20.55 31.00
N LEU A 361 -59.29 -19.89 30.18
CA LEU A 361 -58.77 -18.52 30.34
C LEU A 361 -59.82 -17.40 30.22
N SER A 362 -61.12 -17.70 30.19
CA SER A 362 -62.20 -16.73 29.99
C SER A 362 -62.85 -16.23 31.29
N SER A 363 -62.29 -16.53 32.47
CA SER A 363 -62.89 -16.16 33.75
C SER A 363 -62.30 -14.85 34.32
N PRO A 364 -63.15 -13.87 34.71
CA PRO A 364 -62.69 -12.56 35.21
C PRO A 364 -61.95 -12.61 36.57
N ASP A 365 -62.09 -13.70 37.34
CA ASP A 365 -61.42 -13.85 38.64
C ASP A 365 -59.90 -14.10 38.52
N LEU A 366 -59.47 -14.74 37.42
CA LEU A 366 -58.05 -15.06 37.16
C LEU A 366 -57.25 -13.85 36.65
N GLU A 367 -57.92 -12.85 36.06
CA GLU A 367 -57.31 -11.62 35.56
C GLU A 367 -56.85 -10.66 36.66
N SER A 368 -57.35 -10.84 37.90
CA SER A 368 -57.09 -9.95 39.03
C SER A 368 -55.61 -9.85 39.41
N GLY A 369 -54.86 -10.97 39.31
CA GLY A 369 -53.41 -11.02 39.57
C GLY A 369 -52.55 -10.38 38.47
N CYS A 370 -53.12 -10.12 37.30
CA CYS A 370 -52.43 -9.57 36.12
C CYS A 370 -52.73 -8.09 35.88
N ARG A 371 -53.49 -7.43 36.77
CA ARG A 371 -53.77 -5.99 36.71
C ARG A 371 -53.05 -5.27 37.84
N ALA A 372 -52.76 -3.99 37.62
CA ALA A 372 -52.24 -3.13 38.67
C ALA A 372 -53.24 -3.04 39.85
N PRO A 373 -52.78 -2.82 41.10
CA PRO A 373 -53.64 -2.75 42.28
C PRO A 373 -54.80 -1.75 42.19
N ASN A 374 -54.64 -0.71 41.35
CA ASN A 374 -55.65 0.32 41.12
C ASN A 374 -56.75 -0.11 40.13
N GLY A 375 -56.69 -1.33 39.56
CA GLY A 375 -57.66 -1.89 38.62
C GLY A 375 -57.69 -1.21 37.24
N THR A 376 -57.00 -0.09 37.08
CA THR A 376 -56.93 0.72 35.86
C THR A 376 -55.66 0.40 35.07
N GLY A 377 -55.84 -0.15 33.87
CA GLY A 377 -54.77 -0.50 32.94
C GLY A 377 -55.03 -1.80 32.17
N PRO A 378 -54.33 -2.01 31.04
CA PRO A 378 -54.35 -3.30 30.33
C PRO A 378 -53.72 -4.40 31.18
N LEU A 379 -54.14 -5.65 30.97
CA LEU A 379 -53.51 -6.83 31.58
C LEU A 379 -52.01 -6.84 31.24
N CYS A 380 -51.17 -7.11 32.24
CA CYS A 380 -49.72 -7.21 32.06
C CYS A 380 -49.11 -5.97 31.37
N SER A 381 -49.62 -4.79 31.72
CA SER A 381 -49.20 -3.50 31.15
C SER A 381 -49.30 -3.43 29.62
N GLY A 382 -50.06 -4.34 28.99
CA GLY A 382 -50.16 -4.48 27.53
C GLY A 382 -48.90 -5.03 26.86
N LYS A 383 -47.88 -5.45 27.63
CA LYS A 383 -46.57 -5.93 27.16
C LYS A 383 -46.38 -7.43 27.37
N GLY A 384 -47.47 -8.16 27.59
CA GLY A 384 -47.45 -9.59 27.84
C GLY A 384 -48.84 -10.20 27.83
N HIS A 385 -48.91 -11.50 28.08
CA HIS A 385 -50.15 -12.26 28.19
C HIS A 385 -50.34 -12.70 29.63
N CYS A 386 -51.54 -12.48 30.17
CA CYS A 386 -51.91 -13.02 31.47
C CYS A 386 -52.14 -14.53 31.33
N GLN A 387 -51.39 -15.34 32.08
CA GLN A 387 -51.53 -16.79 32.11
C GLN A 387 -51.63 -17.20 33.58
N CYS A 388 -52.77 -17.79 33.97
CA CYS A 388 -52.99 -18.31 35.33
C CYS A 388 -52.81 -17.27 36.45
N GLY A 389 -53.24 -16.02 36.23
CA GLY A 389 -53.11 -14.95 37.24
C GLY A 389 -51.70 -14.40 37.43
N ARG A 390 -50.75 -14.77 36.56
CA ARG A 390 -49.42 -14.16 36.46
C ARG A 390 -49.17 -13.69 35.04
N CYS A 391 -48.38 -12.63 34.89
CA CYS A 391 -48.01 -12.12 33.58
C CYS A 391 -46.82 -12.87 32.97
N SER A 392 -47.00 -13.34 31.75
CA SER A 392 -45.92 -13.78 30.87
C SER A 392 -45.57 -12.64 29.93
N CYS A 393 -44.40 -12.02 30.13
CA CYS A 393 -43.96 -10.86 29.37
C CYS A 393 -43.48 -11.24 27.98
N SER A 394 -43.75 -10.37 27.00
CA SER A 394 -43.33 -10.53 25.62
C SER A 394 -42.14 -9.61 25.31
N GLY A 395 -41.19 -10.08 24.50
CA GLY A 395 -40.02 -9.29 24.13
C GLY A 395 -39.01 -9.12 25.27
N GLN A 396 -38.54 -7.88 25.47
CA GLN A 396 -37.56 -7.52 26.52
C GLN A 396 -38.23 -6.87 27.75
N SER A 397 -39.50 -7.17 27.98
CA SER A 397 -40.25 -6.67 29.15
C SER A 397 -40.14 -7.63 30.34
N SER A 398 -40.07 -7.09 31.55
CA SER A 398 -39.86 -7.82 32.80
C SER A 398 -40.71 -7.23 33.95
N GLY A 399 -40.75 -7.90 35.10
CA GLY A 399 -41.58 -7.48 36.25
C GLY A 399 -42.83 -8.34 36.45
N HIS A 400 -43.53 -8.15 37.57
CA HIS A 400 -44.70 -8.98 37.94
C HIS A 400 -45.88 -8.77 36.99
N LEU A 401 -46.00 -7.57 36.45
CA LEU A 401 -47.04 -7.10 35.53
C LEU A 401 -46.45 -6.66 34.19
N CYS A 402 -45.23 -7.08 33.85
CA CYS A 402 -44.50 -6.64 32.65
C CYS A 402 -44.36 -5.12 32.53
N GLU A 403 -44.22 -4.46 33.67
CA GLU A 403 -44.12 -3.02 33.82
C GLU A 403 -42.75 -2.46 33.44
N CYS A 404 -41.70 -3.29 33.52
CA CYS A 404 -40.35 -2.93 33.12
C CYS A 404 -40.09 -3.30 31.67
N ASP A 405 -39.35 -2.45 30.97
CA ASP A 405 -38.98 -2.65 29.59
C ASP A 405 -37.51 -2.30 29.39
N ASP A 406 -36.71 -3.33 29.12
CA ASP A 406 -35.27 -3.22 28.97
C ASP A 406 -34.86 -2.79 27.55
N ALA A 407 -35.82 -2.49 26.66
CA ALA A 407 -35.57 -1.92 25.33
C ALA A 407 -35.85 -0.41 25.24
N SER A 408 -36.45 0.19 26.28
CA SER A 408 -36.94 1.57 26.29
C SER A 408 -35.96 2.60 26.90
N CYS A 409 -34.69 2.23 27.11
CA CYS A 409 -33.67 3.17 27.56
C CYS A 409 -33.23 4.19 26.49
N GLU A 410 -32.54 5.25 26.93
CA GLU A 410 -31.95 6.25 26.03
C GLU A 410 -30.91 5.62 25.08
N ARG A 411 -30.85 6.15 23.85
CA ARG A 411 -29.94 5.69 22.79
C ARG A 411 -28.94 6.78 22.45
N HIS A 412 -27.68 6.39 22.26
CA HIS A 412 -26.62 7.26 21.73
C HIS A 412 -26.20 6.72 20.35
N GLU A 413 -26.20 7.58 19.33
CA GLU A 413 -25.91 7.20 17.94
C GLU A 413 -26.75 6.01 17.42
N GLY A 414 -27.99 5.88 17.91
CA GLY A 414 -28.91 4.79 17.55
C GLY A 414 -28.77 3.51 18.38
N ILE A 415 -27.72 3.40 19.20
CA ILE A 415 -27.41 2.23 20.04
C ILE A 415 -27.96 2.41 21.45
N LEU A 416 -28.68 1.39 21.96
CA LEU A 416 -29.24 1.37 23.32
C LEU A 416 -28.13 1.44 24.37
N CYS A 417 -28.21 2.39 25.31
CA CYS A 417 -27.17 2.66 26.31
C CYS A 417 -25.76 2.78 25.71
N GLY A 418 -25.66 3.29 24.47
CA GLY A 418 -24.40 3.49 23.76
C GLY A 418 -23.58 2.22 23.52
N GLY A 419 -24.15 1.03 23.77
CA GLY A 419 -23.43 -0.26 23.74
C GLY A 419 -22.53 -0.51 24.96
N PHE A 420 -22.43 0.44 25.90
CA PHE A 420 -21.55 0.39 27.06
C PHE A 420 -22.29 0.37 28.41
N GLY A 421 -23.56 -0.04 28.39
CA GLY A 421 -24.35 -0.23 29.59
C GLY A 421 -25.47 -1.23 29.38
N ARG A 422 -26.02 -1.73 30.48
CA ARG A 422 -27.21 -2.58 30.46
C ARG A 422 -28.44 -1.73 30.78
N CYS A 423 -29.43 -1.78 29.91
CA CYS A 423 -30.73 -1.18 30.20
C CYS A 423 -31.46 -2.03 31.24
N GLN A 424 -31.93 -1.39 32.31
CA GLN A 424 -32.79 -2.02 33.31
C GLN A 424 -33.95 -1.10 33.62
N CYS A 425 -35.17 -1.53 33.25
CA CYS A 425 -36.42 -0.83 33.52
C CYS A 425 -36.39 0.68 33.12
N GLY A 426 -35.87 0.99 31.93
CA GLY A 426 -35.80 2.36 31.40
C GLY A 426 -34.61 3.21 31.88
N VAL A 427 -33.70 2.65 32.67
CA VAL A 427 -32.46 3.33 33.10
C VAL A 427 -31.22 2.56 32.61
N CYS A 428 -30.27 3.28 32.02
CA CYS A 428 -28.99 2.69 31.61
C CYS A 428 -28.04 2.55 32.82
N HIS A 429 -27.67 1.32 33.14
CA HIS A 429 -26.60 1.02 34.09
C HIS A 429 -25.28 0.84 33.35
N CYS A 430 -24.43 1.86 33.41
CA CYS A 430 -23.18 1.91 32.68
C CYS A 430 -22.14 0.93 33.23
N HIS A 431 -21.33 0.37 32.33
CA HIS A 431 -20.15 -0.41 32.70
C HIS A 431 -19.08 0.47 33.37
N ALA A 432 -18.09 -0.15 34.01
CA ALA A 432 -17.01 0.57 34.67
C ALA A 432 -16.33 1.56 33.70
N ASN A 433 -16.00 2.76 34.19
CA ASN A 433 -15.43 3.87 33.40
C ASN A 433 -16.31 4.43 32.28
N ARG A 434 -17.64 4.32 32.42
CA ARG A 434 -18.64 4.97 31.55
C ARG A 434 -19.69 5.70 32.39
N THR A 435 -20.11 6.86 31.92
CA THR A 435 -21.10 7.73 32.60
C THR A 435 -22.03 8.38 31.56
N GLY A 436 -23.08 9.08 32.01
CA GLY A 436 -24.09 9.66 31.13
C GLY A 436 -25.42 8.90 31.19
N ARG A 437 -26.48 9.48 30.62
CA ARG A 437 -27.83 8.88 30.68
C ARG A 437 -28.02 7.72 29.71
N ALA A 438 -27.23 7.72 28.63
CA ALA A 438 -27.12 6.66 27.65
C ALA A 438 -25.72 6.01 27.69
N CYS A 439 -24.96 6.16 28.80
CA CYS A 439 -23.59 5.65 28.96
C CYS A 439 -22.60 6.12 27.87
N GLU A 440 -22.85 7.31 27.33
CA GLU A 440 -22.14 7.90 26.20
C GLU A 440 -20.77 8.48 26.56
N CYS A 441 -20.50 8.73 27.84
CA CYS A 441 -19.32 9.45 28.30
C CYS A 441 -18.26 8.49 28.84
N SER A 442 -17.10 8.41 28.18
CA SER A 442 -15.94 7.68 28.69
C SER A 442 -15.28 8.40 29.87
N GLY A 443 -14.92 7.64 30.91
CA GLY A 443 -14.06 8.07 32.01
C GLY A 443 -12.56 7.96 31.71
N ASP A 444 -12.19 7.34 30.57
CA ASP A 444 -10.81 7.28 30.10
C ASP A 444 -10.33 8.69 29.68
N MET A 445 -9.04 8.97 29.85
CA MET A 445 -8.44 10.25 29.46
C MET A 445 -7.34 10.11 28.42
N ASP A 446 -7.09 8.90 27.91
CA ASP A 446 -5.96 8.57 27.04
C ASP A 446 -5.96 9.39 25.75
N SER A 447 -7.13 9.64 25.16
CA SER A 447 -7.26 10.45 23.94
C SER A 447 -7.15 11.95 24.17
N CYS A 448 -7.05 12.37 25.43
CA CYS A 448 -6.81 13.75 25.82
C CYS A 448 -5.35 14.01 26.22
N ILE A 449 -4.48 13.00 26.28
CA ILE A 449 -3.08 13.17 26.70
C ILE A 449 -2.23 13.47 25.46
N SER A 450 -1.47 14.57 25.49
CA SER A 450 -0.53 14.92 24.42
C SER A 450 0.74 14.06 24.49
N PRO A 451 1.50 13.94 23.39
CA PRO A 451 2.79 13.24 23.38
C PRO A 451 3.80 13.79 24.39
N GLU A 452 3.70 15.07 24.76
CA GLU A 452 4.53 15.67 25.82
C GLU A 452 3.99 15.42 27.24
N GLY A 453 2.92 14.64 27.39
CA GLY A 453 2.34 14.22 28.67
C GLY A 453 1.34 15.21 29.30
N GLY A 454 0.88 16.22 28.55
CA GLY A 454 -0.08 17.23 29.03
C GLY A 454 -1.54 16.90 28.68
N LEU A 455 -2.48 17.13 29.59
CA LEU A 455 -3.91 16.97 29.29
C LEU A 455 -4.40 18.12 28.40
N CYS A 456 -4.89 17.81 27.20
CA CYS A 456 -5.32 18.75 26.17
C CYS A 456 -4.26 19.84 25.89
N SER A 457 -3.00 19.42 25.86
CA SER A 457 -1.83 20.29 25.68
C SER A 457 -1.78 21.49 26.65
N GLY A 458 -2.46 21.39 27.81
CA GLY A 458 -2.60 22.49 28.78
C GLY A 458 -3.56 23.61 28.36
N HIS A 459 -4.21 23.50 27.20
CA HIS A 459 -5.05 24.53 26.58
C HIS A 459 -6.54 24.15 26.53
N GLY A 460 -6.96 23.17 27.34
CA GLY A 460 -8.34 22.74 27.39
C GLY A 460 -8.67 21.90 28.62
N ARG A 461 -9.93 21.43 28.70
CA ARG A 461 -10.40 20.48 29.71
C ARG A 461 -10.89 19.21 29.01
N CYS A 462 -10.46 18.05 29.48
CA CYS A 462 -10.95 16.77 28.97
C CYS A 462 -12.34 16.46 29.54
N LYS A 463 -13.33 16.23 28.67
CA LYS A 463 -14.66 15.78 29.05
C LYS A 463 -15.09 14.66 28.11
N CYS A 464 -15.46 13.50 28.66
CA CYS A 464 -15.83 12.30 27.89
C CYS A 464 -14.72 11.85 26.91
N ASN A 465 -13.47 11.80 27.38
CA ASN A 465 -12.28 11.47 26.57
C ASN A 465 -12.09 12.36 25.31
N ARG A 466 -12.58 13.61 25.36
CA ARG A 466 -12.41 14.61 24.29
C ARG A 466 -12.04 15.96 24.88
N CYS A 467 -11.13 16.67 24.24
CA CYS A 467 -10.69 17.98 24.70
C CYS A 467 -11.69 19.09 24.34
N GLN A 468 -12.08 19.87 25.34
CA GLN A 468 -12.78 21.14 25.18
C GLN A 468 -11.76 22.26 25.28
N CYS A 469 -11.41 22.85 24.12
CA CYS A 469 -10.36 23.86 24.03
C CYS A 469 -10.81 25.22 24.57
N LEU A 470 -9.86 25.96 25.14
CA LEU A 470 -10.03 27.37 25.49
C LEU A 470 -10.06 28.24 24.22
N ASP A 471 -10.68 29.41 24.31
CA ASP A 471 -10.82 30.34 23.18
C ASP A 471 -9.46 30.66 22.52
N GLY A 472 -9.38 30.45 21.20
CA GLY A 472 -8.16 30.64 20.41
C GLY A 472 -7.34 29.38 20.15
N TYR A 473 -7.71 28.23 20.73
CA TYR A 473 -7.10 26.93 20.49
C TYR A 473 -8.10 25.96 19.86
N TYR A 474 -7.63 25.12 18.94
CA TYR A 474 -8.42 24.13 18.21
C TYR A 474 -7.57 22.88 17.94
N GLY A 475 -8.18 21.86 17.34
CA GLY A 475 -7.56 20.54 17.17
C GLY A 475 -8.03 19.54 18.23
N ALA A 476 -7.73 18.25 18.01
CA ALA A 476 -8.19 17.16 18.87
C ALA A 476 -7.62 17.24 20.30
N LEU A 477 -6.41 17.81 20.43
CA LEU A 477 -5.69 17.98 21.69
C LEU A 477 -5.51 19.46 22.09
N CYS A 478 -6.18 20.40 21.40
CA CYS A 478 -6.01 21.85 21.62
C CYS A 478 -4.58 22.36 21.42
N ASP A 479 -3.85 21.72 20.52
CA ASP A 479 -2.46 21.96 20.14
C ASP A 479 -2.31 23.01 19.02
N GLN A 480 -3.39 23.32 18.31
CA GLN A 480 -3.38 24.27 17.19
C GLN A 480 -3.96 25.61 17.61
N CYS A 481 -3.32 26.70 17.20
CA CYS A 481 -3.77 28.06 17.53
C CYS A 481 -3.43 29.01 16.38
N PRO A 482 -4.36 29.88 15.92
CA PRO A 482 -4.12 30.77 14.77
C PRO A 482 -3.05 31.85 15.04
N GLY A 483 -2.74 32.13 16.32
CA GLY A 483 -1.76 33.12 16.74
C GLY A 483 -0.44 32.53 17.27
N CYS A 484 -0.24 31.22 17.16
CA CYS A 484 0.98 30.58 17.65
C CYS A 484 2.09 30.62 16.61
N LYS A 485 3.31 30.95 17.05
CA LYS A 485 4.49 30.98 16.18
C LYS A 485 4.72 29.60 15.58
N THR A 486 4.81 29.52 14.26
CA THR A 486 5.14 28.28 13.55
C THR A 486 6.56 27.80 13.93
N PRO A 487 6.88 26.50 13.80
CA PRO A 487 8.24 26.01 14.04
C PRO A 487 9.31 26.78 13.24
N CYS A 488 8.96 27.20 12.01
CA CYS A 488 9.80 28.07 11.18
C CYS A 488 10.08 29.43 11.85
N GLU A 489 9.05 30.10 12.39
CA GLU A 489 9.23 31.38 13.09
C GLU A 489 9.99 31.24 14.42
N ARG A 490 9.83 30.10 15.11
CA ARG A 490 10.52 29.84 16.38
C ARG A 490 12.02 29.60 16.18
N HIS A 491 12.40 28.90 15.12
CA HIS A 491 13.78 28.47 14.89
C HIS A 491 14.52 29.28 13.82
N ARG A 492 13.87 30.25 13.17
CA ARG A 492 14.48 31.17 12.19
C ARG A 492 15.77 31.82 12.73
N ASP A 493 15.70 32.46 13.89
CA ASP A 493 16.83 33.22 14.44
C ASP A 493 18.02 32.29 14.78
N CYS A 494 17.73 31.06 15.20
CA CYS A 494 18.75 30.04 15.45
C CYS A 494 19.38 29.54 14.15
N ALA A 495 18.58 29.33 13.11
CA ALA A 495 19.05 28.92 11.79
C ALA A 495 19.91 30.01 11.13
N GLU A 496 19.49 31.28 11.22
CA GLU A 496 20.26 32.43 10.70
C GLU A 496 21.56 32.63 11.48
N CYS A 497 21.52 32.56 12.81
CA CYS A 497 22.73 32.67 13.64
C CYS A 497 23.71 31.52 13.35
N GLY A 498 23.22 30.29 13.26
CA GLY A 498 24.02 29.10 12.98
C GLY A 498 24.69 29.13 11.61
N ALA A 499 23.99 29.62 10.58
CA ALA A 499 24.50 29.66 9.21
C ALA A 499 25.28 30.93 8.86
N PHE A 500 24.85 32.10 9.35
CA PHE A 500 25.32 33.41 8.89
C PHE A 500 25.80 34.35 10.00
N ARG A 501 25.61 34.00 11.29
CA ARG A 501 26.01 34.81 12.47
C ARG A 501 25.39 36.23 12.52
N THR A 502 24.13 36.40 12.12
CA THR A 502 23.37 37.68 12.07
C THR A 502 21.94 37.61 12.69
N GLY A 503 21.25 38.76 12.95
CA GLY A 503 19.81 38.92 13.37
C GLY A 503 19.55 40.09 14.37
N PRO A 504 18.39 40.83 14.47
CA PRO A 504 16.97 40.40 14.28
C PRO A 504 15.93 41.39 13.61
N LEU A 505 14.90 40.85 12.90
CA LEU A 505 13.44 41.18 12.92
C LEU A 505 12.65 40.88 11.60
N ALA A 506 11.62 40.05 11.78
CA ALA A 506 10.38 39.62 11.08
C ALA A 506 9.96 40.04 9.64
N LEU A 507 9.55 39.02 8.85
CA LEU A 507 8.33 39.00 8.03
C LEU A 507 7.95 37.53 7.68
N ALA A 508 6.65 37.24 7.58
CA ALA A 508 6.04 35.89 7.61
C ALA A 508 6.28 35.00 6.35
N PRO A 509 6.26 33.66 6.48
CA PRO A 509 6.53 32.73 5.37
C PRO A 509 5.28 32.23 4.61
N ILE A 510 5.53 31.76 3.38
CA ILE A 510 4.66 30.88 2.58
C ILE A 510 5.30 29.49 2.64
N LEU A 511 4.53 28.48 3.03
CA LEU A 511 4.97 27.09 3.17
C LEU A 511 4.84 26.37 1.81
N ASP A 512 5.92 25.72 1.36
CA ASP A 512 5.90 24.76 0.27
C ASP A 512 6.89 23.63 0.59
N ASP A 513 6.45 22.38 0.49
CA ASP A 513 7.24 21.14 0.61
C ASP A 513 8.15 20.98 1.85
N GLY A 514 7.67 21.32 3.05
CA GLY A 514 8.35 20.96 4.32
C GLY A 514 9.62 21.76 4.65
N TRP A 515 10.12 22.62 3.75
CA TRP A 515 11.24 23.52 4.00
C TRP A 515 10.76 24.91 4.43
N CYS A 516 11.35 25.47 5.49
CA CYS A 516 11.12 26.85 5.89
C CYS A 516 11.87 27.80 4.94
N LYS A 517 11.15 28.72 4.29
CA LYS A 517 11.70 29.75 3.39
C LYS A 517 11.67 31.11 4.07
N GLU A 518 12.84 31.66 4.36
CA GLU A 518 12.99 32.94 5.07
C GLU A 518 13.99 33.88 4.38
N ARG A 519 13.98 35.15 4.79
CA ARG A 519 14.92 36.18 4.31
C ARG A 519 15.87 36.63 5.42
N THR A 520 17.16 36.74 5.10
CA THR A 520 18.17 37.36 5.97
C THR A 520 17.99 38.89 6.01
N LEU A 521 18.69 39.57 6.93
CA LEU A 521 18.75 41.04 7.00
C LEU A 521 19.18 41.72 5.68
N ASP A 522 20.02 41.05 4.88
CA ASP A 522 20.48 41.53 3.57
C ASP A 522 19.51 41.20 2.42
N ASN A 523 18.27 40.83 2.76
CA ASN A 523 17.20 40.45 1.82
C ASN A 523 17.54 39.22 0.96
N GLN A 524 18.47 38.36 1.41
CA GLN A 524 18.80 37.11 0.74
C GLN A 524 17.91 35.99 1.23
N LEU A 525 17.45 35.16 0.29
CA LEU A 525 16.57 34.04 0.59
C LEU A 525 17.40 32.85 1.09
N PHE A 526 17.02 32.25 2.22
CA PHE A 526 17.62 31.01 2.71
C PHE A 526 16.55 30.00 3.09
N PHE A 527 16.94 28.72 3.00
CA PHE A 527 16.07 27.58 3.25
C PHE A 527 16.63 26.76 4.38
N PHE A 528 15.79 26.40 5.34
CA PHE A 528 16.16 25.50 6.42
C PHE A 528 15.05 24.51 6.74
N LEU A 529 15.46 23.33 7.20
CA LEU A 529 14.58 22.25 7.62
C LEU A 529 14.67 22.10 9.14
N VAL A 530 13.52 21.88 9.78
CA VAL A 530 13.40 21.60 11.21
C VAL A 530 13.03 20.12 11.35
N GLU A 531 13.95 19.30 11.84
CA GLU A 531 13.73 17.87 12.10
C GLU A 531 13.75 17.63 13.62
N ASP A 532 12.76 16.90 14.14
CA ASP A 532 12.74 16.44 15.53
C ASP A 532 13.29 15.01 15.61
N ASP A 533 14.35 14.81 16.40
CA ASP A 533 14.89 13.48 16.68
C ASP A 533 14.07 12.78 17.77
N ALA A 534 14.06 11.43 17.78
CA ALA A 534 13.32 10.59 18.72
C ALA A 534 13.70 10.78 20.20
N ARG A 535 14.74 11.58 20.47
CA ARG A 535 15.21 11.97 21.81
C ARG A 535 14.77 13.38 22.24
N GLY A 536 13.95 14.07 21.44
CA GLY A 536 13.46 15.43 21.72
C GLY A 536 14.46 16.55 21.41
N THR A 537 15.49 16.26 20.62
CA THR A 537 16.47 17.25 20.14
C THR A 537 16.08 17.76 18.75
N VAL A 538 15.93 19.08 18.61
CA VAL A 538 15.62 19.76 17.35
C VAL A 538 16.91 19.92 16.53
N VAL A 539 16.96 19.34 15.33
CA VAL A 539 18.07 19.47 14.38
C VAL A 539 17.68 20.43 13.26
N LEU A 540 18.49 21.48 13.07
CA LEU A 540 18.29 22.47 12.01
C LEU A 540 19.27 22.21 10.86
N ARG A 541 18.76 21.88 9.68
CA ARG A 541 19.57 21.72 8.46
C ARG A 541 19.37 22.92 7.54
N VAL A 542 20.41 23.75 7.38
CA VAL A 542 20.40 24.91 6.50
C VAL A 542 21.01 24.54 5.16
N ARG A 543 20.33 24.84 4.04
CA ARG A 543 20.85 24.61 2.70
C ARG A 543 22.00 25.60 2.44
N PRO A 544 23.23 25.13 2.11
CA PRO A 544 24.32 26.04 1.78
C PRO A 544 23.96 26.86 0.53
N GLN A 545 24.23 28.17 0.58
CA GLN A 545 24.02 29.05 -0.56
C GLN A 545 25.04 28.70 -1.64
N GLU A 546 24.60 28.17 -2.78
CA GLU A 546 25.45 28.08 -3.95
C GLU A 546 25.83 29.51 -4.36
N LYS A 547 27.10 29.86 -4.23
CA LYS A 547 27.68 31.00 -4.95
C LYS A 547 27.68 30.66 -6.43
N GLY A 548 26.52 30.78 -7.07
CA GLY A 548 26.41 30.80 -8.52
C GLY A 548 27.23 31.97 -9.02
N ALA A 549 28.39 31.68 -9.61
CA ALA A 549 29.13 32.67 -10.38
C ALA A 549 28.21 33.16 -11.50
N ASP A 550 27.84 34.44 -11.46
CA ASP A 550 26.90 35.08 -12.38
C ASP A 550 27.42 35.02 -13.84
N HIS A 551 27.15 33.90 -14.51
CA HIS A 551 27.46 33.69 -15.92
C HIS A 551 26.47 34.38 -16.85
N THR A 552 25.46 35.07 -16.31
CA THR A 552 24.42 35.75 -17.09
C THR A 552 25.04 36.79 -18.02
N GLN A 553 26.04 37.53 -17.55
CA GLN A 553 26.77 38.49 -18.39
C GLN A 553 27.52 37.81 -19.55
N ALA A 554 28.16 36.67 -19.30
CA ALA A 554 28.93 35.94 -20.33
C ALA A 554 27.99 35.33 -21.40
N ILE A 555 26.85 34.78 -20.99
CA ILE A 555 25.85 34.22 -21.91
C ILE A 555 25.21 35.33 -22.74
N VAL A 556 24.82 36.46 -22.12
CA VAL A 556 24.21 37.58 -22.84
C VAL A 556 25.20 38.21 -23.82
N LEU A 557 26.46 38.44 -23.43
CA LEU A 557 27.50 38.95 -24.32
C LEU A 557 27.81 37.97 -25.46
N GLY A 558 27.83 36.66 -25.18
CA GLY A 558 28.03 35.61 -26.18
C GLY A 558 26.92 35.57 -27.23
N CYS A 559 25.65 35.62 -26.79
CA CYS A 559 24.50 35.64 -27.69
C CYS A 559 24.43 36.90 -28.55
N VAL A 560 24.66 38.08 -27.95
CA VAL A 560 24.68 39.36 -28.69
C VAL A 560 25.83 39.38 -29.71
N GLY A 561 27.01 38.93 -29.32
CA GLY A 561 28.16 38.80 -30.23
C GLY A 561 27.90 37.86 -31.40
N GLY A 562 27.25 36.72 -31.15
CA GLY A 562 26.87 35.75 -32.18
C GLY A 562 25.90 36.32 -33.20
N ILE A 563 24.86 37.03 -32.76
CA ILE A 563 23.87 37.66 -33.65
C ILE A 563 24.53 38.71 -34.55
N VAL A 564 25.40 39.55 -33.98
CA VAL A 564 26.11 40.59 -34.74
C VAL A 564 27.06 39.99 -35.76
N ALA A 565 27.78 38.92 -35.41
CA ALA A 565 28.70 38.24 -36.32
C ALA A 565 27.97 37.57 -37.51
N VAL A 566 26.83 36.92 -37.25
CA VAL A 566 25.99 36.33 -38.31
C VAL A 566 25.42 37.43 -39.22
N GLY A 567 24.96 38.55 -38.64
CA GLY A 567 24.49 39.70 -39.40
C GLY A 567 25.56 40.30 -40.32
N LEU A 568 26.78 40.50 -39.81
CA LEU A 568 27.93 40.99 -40.60
C LEU A 568 28.31 40.00 -41.71
N GLY A 569 28.27 38.69 -41.42
CA GLY A 569 28.51 37.64 -42.41
C GLY A 569 27.50 37.67 -43.57
N LEU A 570 26.22 37.84 -43.27
CA LEU A 570 25.17 37.97 -44.28
C LEU A 570 25.31 39.24 -45.13
N VAL A 571 25.67 40.37 -44.51
CA VAL A 571 25.91 41.63 -45.24
C VAL A 571 27.12 41.50 -46.17
N LEU A 572 28.21 40.87 -45.71
CA LEU A 572 29.40 40.61 -46.55
C LEU A 572 29.07 39.67 -47.71
N ALA A 573 28.34 38.58 -47.45
CA ALA A 573 27.90 37.65 -48.48
C ALA A 573 27.00 38.33 -49.52
N TYR A 574 26.09 39.20 -49.09
CA TYR A 574 25.26 40.01 -49.99
C TYR A 574 26.11 40.97 -50.83
N ARG A 575 27.03 41.71 -50.20
CA ARG A 575 27.94 42.65 -50.89
C ARG A 575 28.81 41.94 -51.94
N LEU A 576 29.35 40.77 -51.61
CA LEU A 576 30.10 39.93 -52.54
C LEU A 576 29.23 39.41 -53.68
N SER A 577 27.99 38.98 -53.38
CA SER A 577 27.06 38.51 -54.39
C SER A 577 26.68 39.61 -55.39
N VAL A 578 26.42 40.82 -54.90
CA VAL A 578 26.14 42.00 -55.74
C VAL A 578 27.36 42.38 -56.56
N GLU A 579 28.56 42.43 -55.97
CA GLU A 579 29.80 42.75 -56.72
C GLU A 579 30.08 41.72 -57.83
N ILE A 580 29.84 40.42 -57.57
CA ILE A 580 29.99 39.37 -58.59
C ILE A 580 28.92 39.52 -59.68
N TYR A 581 27.69 39.84 -59.30
CA TYR A 581 26.61 40.09 -60.25
C TYR A 581 26.90 41.30 -61.13
N ASP A 582 27.31 42.43 -60.53
CA ASP A 582 27.66 43.66 -61.23
C ASP A 582 28.87 43.46 -62.15
N ARG A 583 29.91 42.72 -61.72
CA ARG A 583 31.03 42.37 -62.61
C ARG A 583 30.61 41.50 -63.78
N ARG A 584 29.67 40.57 -63.58
CA ARG A 584 29.12 39.75 -64.66
C ARG A 584 28.32 40.60 -65.64
N GLU A 585 27.43 41.45 -65.15
CA GLU A 585 26.66 42.37 -65.98
C GLU A 585 27.57 43.38 -66.69
N TYR A 586 28.60 43.91 -66.03
CA TYR A 586 29.60 44.78 -66.67
C TYR A 586 30.34 44.06 -67.80
N SER A 587 30.76 42.81 -67.58
CA SER A 587 31.40 42.01 -68.65
C SER A 587 30.44 41.66 -69.79
N ARG A 588 29.13 41.54 -69.50
CA ARG A 588 28.09 41.34 -70.51
C ARG A 588 27.88 42.64 -71.29
N PHE A 589 27.79 43.77 -70.60
CA PHE A 589 27.68 45.10 -71.19
C PHE A 589 28.88 45.42 -72.08
N GLU A 590 30.12 45.15 -71.67
CA GLU A 590 31.30 45.34 -72.53
C GLU A 590 31.27 44.44 -73.78
N LYS A 591 30.80 43.19 -73.64
CA LYS A 591 30.61 42.29 -74.80
C LYS A 591 29.52 42.79 -75.75
N GLU A 592 28.41 43.30 -75.21
CA GLU A 592 27.34 43.92 -76.00
C GLU A 592 27.83 45.21 -76.68
N GLN A 593 28.62 46.02 -75.98
CA GLN A 593 29.24 47.22 -76.53
C GLN A 593 30.24 46.91 -77.65
N GLN A 594 31.03 45.84 -77.52
CA GLN A 594 31.93 45.37 -78.59
C GLN A 594 31.19 44.71 -79.76
N GLN A 595 30.00 44.15 -79.53
CA GLN A 595 29.13 43.62 -80.60
C GLN A 595 28.28 44.69 -81.29
N LEU A 596 28.17 45.88 -80.72
CA LEU A 596 27.58 47.06 -81.37
C LEU A 596 28.57 47.64 -82.39
N ASN A 597 28.72 46.93 -83.52
CA ASN A 597 29.14 47.56 -84.77
C ASN A 597 28.06 48.56 -85.19
N TRP A 598 28.24 49.82 -84.80
CA TRP A 598 27.48 50.94 -85.35
C TRP A 598 27.79 51.08 -86.84
N LYS A 599 27.00 50.41 -87.68
CA LYS A 599 26.80 50.84 -89.06
C LYS A 599 26.07 52.17 -88.99
N GLN A 600 26.82 53.24 -89.15
CA GLN A 600 26.34 54.59 -89.27
C GLN A 600 25.58 54.70 -90.61
N ASP A 601 24.28 54.42 -90.59
CA ASP A 601 23.30 55.00 -91.52
C ASP A 601 21.86 54.69 -91.07
N SER A 602 21.06 55.74 -90.96
CA SER A 602 19.58 55.79 -90.86
C SER A 602 18.90 55.36 -89.53
N ASN A 603 18.51 56.36 -88.74
CA ASN A 603 17.56 56.22 -87.62
C ASN A 603 16.11 56.26 -88.15
N PRO A 604 15.33 55.16 -88.02
CA PRO A 604 14.00 55.03 -88.62
C PRO A 604 12.86 55.80 -87.90
N LEU A 605 13.15 56.64 -86.90
CA LEU A 605 12.12 57.36 -86.13
C LEU A 605 12.14 58.90 -86.31
N TYR A 606 13.00 59.44 -87.17
CA TYR A 606 13.06 60.88 -87.42
C TYR A 606 12.33 61.26 -88.72
N LYS A 607 11.22 62.01 -88.60
CA LYS A 607 10.51 62.64 -89.72
C LYS A 607 10.55 64.16 -89.53
N SER A 608 11.26 64.88 -90.41
CA SER A 608 11.25 66.34 -90.43
C SER A 608 10.00 66.85 -91.16
N ALA A 609 9.32 67.83 -90.56
CA ALA A 609 8.14 68.46 -91.13
C ALA A 609 8.54 69.69 -91.95
N ILE A 610 8.50 69.58 -93.28
CA ILE A 610 8.57 70.73 -94.18
C ILE A 610 7.46 70.57 -95.22
N THR A 611 6.49 71.47 -95.18
CA THR A 611 5.43 71.62 -96.18
C THR A 611 5.61 72.97 -96.86
N THR A 612 5.97 72.99 -98.14
CA THR A 612 5.84 74.19 -98.97
C THR A 612 5.48 73.84 -100.41
N THR A 613 4.17 73.92 -100.65
CA THR A 613 3.44 74.49 -101.80
C THR A 613 4.00 74.35 -103.22
N ILE A 614 3.23 73.61 -104.02
CA ILE A 614 3.34 73.37 -105.46
C ILE A 614 2.98 74.64 -106.25
N ASN A 615 3.86 75.05 -107.17
CA ASN A 615 3.57 76.07 -108.18
C ASN A 615 2.96 75.39 -109.44
N PRO A 616 1.68 75.60 -109.79
CA PRO A 616 0.99 74.85 -110.84
C PRO A 616 1.23 75.33 -112.28
N ARG A 617 2.38 75.96 -112.60
CA ARG A 617 2.57 76.63 -113.90
C ARG A 617 3.80 76.24 -114.72
N PHE A 618 4.36 75.05 -114.53
CA PHE A 618 5.37 74.51 -115.45
C PHE A 618 4.91 73.15 -115.99
N GLN A 619 4.00 73.20 -116.96
CA GLN A 619 3.80 72.14 -117.95
C GLN A 619 4.91 72.27 -119.00
N GLU A 620 5.36 71.12 -119.53
CA GLU A 620 5.78 70.87 -120.93
C GLU A 620 6.79 71.85 -121.57
N ALA A 621 7.66 71.50 -122.50
CA ALA A 621 8.07 70.32 -123.24
C ALA A 621 9.41 70.75 -123.87
N ASP A 622 10.27 69.80 -124.20
CA ASP A 622 10.75 69.66 -125.59
C ASP A 622 11.88 68.63 -125.66
N SER A 623 11.60 67.62 -126.48
CA SER A 623 12.56 66.97 -127.34
C SER A 623 12.04 67.18 -128.78
N PRO A 624 12.91 67.13 -129.79
CA PRO A 624 13.09 68.26 -130.71
C PRO A 624 12.35 68.11 -132.05
N THR A 625 12.10 69.27 -132.67
CA THR A 625 11.95 69.54 -134.12
C THR A 625 11.67 68.37 -135.08
N LEU A 626 10.41 68.23 -135.53
CA LEU A 626 9.95 68.21 -136.93
C LEU A 626 8.42 68.10 -136.99
#